data_AF-A0A3P6C125-F1
#
_entry.id   AF-A0A3P6C125-F1
#
_cell.length_a   1.000
_cell.length_b   1.000
_cell.length_c   1.000
_cell.angle_alpha   90.00
_cell.angle_beta   90.00
_cell.angle_gamma   90.00
#
_symmetry.space_group_name_H-M   'P 1'
#
loop_
_entity.id
_entity.type
_entity.pdbx_description
1 polymer ?
#
loop_
_entity_poly.entity_id
_entity_poly.type
_entity_poly.pdbx_seq_one_letter_code
_entity_poly.pdbx_strand_id
1 'polypeptide(L)' 'MRDRPPSSYCVRIEGCSELITKSPNVQKYETRPFSVGGFNWTFIIEPFGSTTNLGTWISAYVAIDPKGLVGENREVYADL' A
#
# COMPACT_ATOMS: atom_id res chain seq x y z
N MET A 1 7.94 -24.39 -11.84
CA MET A 1 6.88 -23.44 -12.19
C MET A 1 6.03 -23.21 -10.95
N ARG A 2 5.75 -21.97 -10.55
CA ARG A 2 4.99 -21.69 -9.32
C ARG A 2 3.49 -21.74 -9.67
N ASP A 3 2.74 -22.65 -9.05
CA ASP A 3 1.34 -22.96 -9.39
C ASP A 3 0.32 -21.87 -9.03
N ARG A 4 0.76 -20.83 -8.29
CA ARG A 4 -0.09 -19.71 -7.88
C ARG A 4 0.69 -18.40 -7.96
N PRO A 5 0.08 -17.31 -8.45
CA PRO A 5 0.64 -15.97 -8.32
C PRO A 5 0.96 -15.65 -6.85
N PRO A 6 1.88 -14.71 -6.57
CA PRO A 6 2.12 -14.25 -5.21
C PRO A 6 0.81 -13.81 -4.55
N SER A 7 0.50 -14.37 -3.37
CA SER A 7 -0.64 -13.93 -2.54
C SER A 7 -0.26 -12.79 -1.59
N SER A 8 1.01 -12.39 -1.56
CA SER A 8 1.53 -11.36 -0.68
C SER A 8 2.48 -10.43 -1.42
N TYR A 9 2.57 -9.19 -0.93
CA TYR A 9 3.48 -8.17 -1.38
C TYR A 9 4.21 -7.59 -0.15
N CYS A 10 5.53 -7.43 -0.27
CA CYS A 10 6.34 -6.87 0.80
C CYS A 10 7.10 -5.65 0.29
N VAL A 11 7.02 -4.55 1.04
CA VAL A 11 7.79 -3.33 0.78
C VAL A 11 8.93 -3.27 1.78
N ARG A 12 10.14 -3.07 1.28
CA ARG A 12 11.28 -2.72 2.11
C ARG A 12 11.54 -1.22 1.98
N ILE A 13 11.64 -0.57 3.11
CA ILE A 13 11.93 0.85 3.21
C ILE A 13 13.35 1.00 3.76
N GLU A 14 14.25 1.45 2.92
CA GLU A 14 15.59 1.84 3.34
C GLU A 14 15.57 3.30 3.81
N GLY A 15 16.32 3.64 4.85
CA GLY A 15 16.37 5.01 5.36
C GLY A 15 15.08 5.47 6.05
N CYS A 16 14.46 4.60 6.86
CA CYS A 16 13.24 4.92 7.62
C CYS A 16 13.36 6.21 8.45
N SER A 17 14.52 6.43 9.09
CA SER A 17 14.79 7.68 9.80
C SER A 17 14.69 8.90 8.87
N GLU A 18 15.17 8.82 7.63
CA GLU A 18 15.08 9.92 6.69
C GLU A 18 13.63 10.19 6.27
N LEU A 19 12.83 9.15 6.05
CA LEU A 19 11.41 9.31 5.73
C LEU A 19 10.59 9.95 6.85
N ILE A 20 10.96 9.67 8.11
CA ILE A 20 10.28 10.20 9.30
C ILE A 20 10.88 11.55 9.75
N THR A 21 12.05 11.97 9.23
CA THR A 21 12.71 13.21 9.67
C THR A 21 12.87 14.27 8.60
N LYS A 22 13.00 13.91 7.31
CA LYS A 22 13.49 14.86 6.30
C LYS A 22 12.46 15.85 5.77
N SER A 23 11.16 15.73 6.01
CA SER A 23 10.23 16.74 5.50
C SER A 23 8.82 16.64 6.08
N PRO A 24 8.28 17.69 6.71
CA PRO A 24 6.82 17.85 6.90
C PRO A 24 6.04 17.83 5.58
N ASN A 25 6.75 18.03 4.45
CA ASN A 25 6.20 18.10 3.09
C ASN A 25 6.05 16.72 2.42
N VAL A 26 6.72 15.66 2.90
CA VAL A 26 6.47 14.30 2.40
C VAL A 26 5.28 13.74 3.18
N GLN A 27 4.09 14.07 2.70
CA GLN A 27 2.84 13.58 3.30
C GLN A 27 2.69 12.06 3.16
N LYS A 28 3.20 11.47 2.07
CA LYS A 28 3.06 10.04 1.79
C LYS A 28 4.16 9.47 0.89
N TYR A 29 4.44 8.18 1.10
CA TYR A 29 5.20 7.30 0.21
C TYR A 29 4.25 6.33 -0.48
N GLU A 30 4.32 6.25 -1.81
CA GLU A 30 3.52 5.32 -2.60
C GLU A 30 4.42 4.31 -3.31
N THR A 31 4.03 3.03 -3.27
CA THR A 31 4.71 2.01 -4.06
C THR A 31 4.36 2.12 -5.53
N ARG A 32 5.13 1.43 -6.38
CA ARG A 32 4.63 1.10 -7.72
C ARG A 32 3.42 0.17 -7.59
N PRO A 33 2.48 0.20 -8.56
CA PRO A 33 1.38 -0.75 -8.59
C PRO A 33 1.89 -2.19 -8.60
N PHE A 34 1.20 -3.06 -7.88
CA PHE A 34 1.51 -4.49 -7.80
C PHE A 34 0.24 -5.33 -7.90
N SER A 35 0.34 -6.54 -8.42
CA SER A 35 -0.82 -7.40 -8.66
C SER A 35 -0.90 -8.52 -7.63
N VAL A 36 -2.00 -8.60 -6.88
CA VAL A 36 -2.32 -9.68 -5.92
C VAL A 36 -3.81 -9.98 -6.01
N GLY A 37 -4.20 -11.25 -6.00
CA GLY A 37 -5.60 -11.65 -6.01
C GLY A 37 -6.39 -11.24 -7.27
N GLY A 38 -5.70 -10.98 -8.38
CA GLY A 38 -6.33 -10.53 -9.63
C GLY A 38 -6.63 -9.03 -9.71
N PHE A 39 -6.22 -8.25 -8.71
CA PHE A 39 -6.35 -6.80 -8.71
C PHE A 39 -5.00 -6.11 -8.69
N ASN A 40 -4.96 -4.89 -9.21
CA ASN A 40 -3.81 -4.01 -9.11
C ASN A 40 -3.99 -3.11 -7.89
N TRP A 41 -2.98 -3.13 -7.02
CA TRP A 41 -2.95 -2.42 -5.76
C TRP A 41 -1.78 -1.44 -5.73
N THR A 42 -1.93 -0.37 -4.96
CA THR A 42 -0.86 0.54 -4.56
C THR A 42 -0.83 0.59 -3.04
N PHE A 43 0.34 0.42 -2.42
CA PHE A 43 0.51 0.58 -0.98
C PHE A 43 0.96 2.01 -0.68
N ILE A 44 0.26 2.67 0.24
CA ILE A 44 0.43 4.08 0.57
C ILE A 44 0.79 4.17 2.05
N ILE A 45 1.85 4.89 2.37
CA ILE A 45 2.38 5.02 3.73
C ILE A 45 2.48 6.51 4.05
N GLU A 46 1.79 6.96 5.10
CA GLU A 46 1.85 8.32 5.63
C GLU A 46 2.66 8.30 6.94
N PRO A 47 3.97 8.64 6.90
CA PRO A 47 4.88 8.44 8.03
C PRO A 47 4.56 9.30 9.25
N PHE A 48 3.77 10.38 9.06
CA PHE A 48 3.32 11.27 10.13
C PHE A 48 1.83 11.11 10.43
N GLY A 49 1.23 10.01 9.98
CA GLY A 49 -0.20 9.76 10.16
C GLY A 49 -1.06 10.57 9.20
N SER A 50 -2.35 10.25 9.20
CA SER A 50 -3.33 10.96 8.38
C SER A 50 -3.76 12.27 9.04
N THR A 51 -4.41 13.12 8.26
CA THR A 51 -4.83 14.49 8.62
C THR A 51 -5.57 14.63 9.95
N THR A 52 -6.11 13.54 10.51
CA THR A 52 -6.80 13.52 11.80
C THR A 52 -5.89 13.41 13.02
N ASN A 53 -4.65 12.91 12.91
CA ASN A 53 -3.73 12.74 14.05
C ASN A 53 -2.25 12.87 13.61
N LEU A 54 -1.85 14.08 13.21
CA LEU A 54 -0.49 14.36 12.76
C LEU A 54 0.57 14.07 13.85
N GLY A 55 1.55 13.23 13.53
CA GLY A 55 2.84 13.11 14.23
C GLY A 55 2.97 11.97 15.25
N THR A 56 1.90 11.25 15.58
CA THR A 56 1.94 10.21 16.65
C THR A 56 1.98 8.79 16.10
N TRP A 57 1.47 8.58 14.89
CA TRP A 57 1.30 7.25 14.30
C TRP A 57 1.78 7.26 12.84
N ILE A 58 2.11 6.07 12.34
CA ILE A 58 2.25 5.84 10.90
C ILE A 58 0.91 5.32 10.41
N SER A 59 0.32 5.99 9.43
CA SER A 59 -0.87 5.49 8.73
C SER A 59 -0.44 4.74 7.47
N ALA A 60 -1.13 3.64 7.17
CA ALA A 60 -0.88 2.87 5.95
C ALA A 60 -2.21 2.41 5.32
N TYR A 61 -2.26 2.43 4.00
CA TYR A 61 -3.45 2.13 3.20
C TYR A 61 -3.11 1.28 1.99
N VAL A 62 -4.09 0.56 1.48
CA VAL A 62 -4.04 -0.04 0.14
C VAL A 62 -5.11 0.60 -0.75
N ALA A 63 -4.72 1.02 -1.94
CA ALA A 63 -5.63 1.52 -2.95
C ALA A 63 -5.73 0.52 -4.10
N ILE A 64 -6.95 0.17 -4.48
CA ILE A 64 -7.22 -0.68 -5.65
C ILE A 64 -7.38 0.19 -6.90
N ASP A 65 -6.82 -0.24 -8.02
CA ASP A 65 -7.05 0.42 -9.32
C ASP A 65 -8.51 0.19 -9.74
N PRO A 66 -9.35 1.24 -9.81
CA PRO A 66 -10.76 1.10 -10.15
C PRO A 66 -10.98 0.56 -11.57
N LYS A 67 -10.00 0.67 -12.48
CA LYS A 67 -10.10 0.09 -13.82
C LYS A 67 -10.19 -1.44 -13.78
N GLY A 68 -9.59 -2.07 -12.76
CA GLY A 68 -9.68 -3.52 -12.53
C GLY A 68 -10.99 -3.96 -11.88
N LEU A 69 -11.82 -3.01 -11.41
CA LEU A 69 -13.12 -3.30 -10.78
C LEU A 69 -14.28 -3.27 -11.78
N VAL A 70 -14.09 -2.71 -12.97
CA VAL A 70 -15.13 -2.65 -14.01
C VAL A 70 -15.21 -4.03 -14.67
N GLY A 71 -16.05 -4.92 -14.15
CA GLY A 71 -16.33 -6.19 -14.83
C GLY A 71 -17.07 -7.26 -14.04
N GLU A 72 -16.72 -7.52 -12.79
CA GLU A 72 -17.33 -8.63 -12.03
C GLU A 72 -17.28 -8.35 -10.52
N ASN A 73 -18.37 -8.64 -9.82
CA ASN A 73 -18.37 -8.81 -8.36
C ASN A 73 -17.45 -9.99 -8.01
N ARG A 74 -16.15 -9.73 -7.84
CA ARG A 74 -15.18 -10.72 -7.38
C ARG A 74 -14.90 -10.50 -5.90
N GLU A 75 -15.52 -11.32 -5.07
CA GLU A 75 -15.11 -11.46 -3.68
C GLU A 75 -13.77 -12.20 -3.63
N VAL A 76 -12.76 -11.58 -3.02
CA VAL A 76 -11.47 -12.20 -2.79
C VAL A 76 -11.19 -12.17 -1.30
N TYR A 77 -11.08 -13.36 -0.70
CA TYR A 77 -10.76 -13.53 0.71
C TYR A 77 -9.25 -13.40 0.90
N ALA A 78 -8.82 -12.65 1.93
CA ALA A 78 -7.43 -12.66 2.35
C ALA A 78 -7.15 -13.99 3.06
N ASP A 79 -6.14 -14.74 2.58
CA ASP A 79 -5.64 -15.90 3.30
C ASP A 79 -4.97 -15.43 4.61
N LEU A 80 -5.38 -16.05 5.73
CA LEU A 80 -4.86 -15.83 7.09
C LEU A 80 -3.54 -16.60 7.33
#